data_AF-A0A6M1RZB0-F1
#
_entry.id   AF-A0A6M1RZB0-F1
#
_cell.length_a   1.000
_cell.length_b   1.000
_cell.length_c   1.000
_cell.angle_alpha   90.00
_cell.angle_beta   90.00
_cell.angle_gamma   90.00
#
_symmetry.space_group_name_H-M   'P 1'
#
loop_
_entity.id
_entity.type
_entity.pdbx_description
1 polymer ?
#
loop_
_entity_poly.entity_id
_entity_poly.type
_entity_poly.pdbx_seq_one_letter_code
_entity_poly.pdbx_strand_id
1 'polypeptide(L)'
;MDPGATIPTFRGDRTSLAGLLCLWGVLMTGWVGEARAGWNPADWLGGRKPTLNVYRAAPELPADLRRVAVLPLHGPGSDLTPETRLNLEEALSTELLRSRFAEIVPVSDRQVRKLTGRETWTVHDVLPEGFLEKLRQATEADAVLFVEVTAFRAYTPAVVGWRMRLVDLRSGCTWWAADELFDTADPSVVRAAQRFERTAGARAGGGSDGWRSLRAPGMLARMTVACLLATLPGREISR
;
A
#
# COMPACT_ATOMS: atom_id res chain seq x y z
N MET A 1 33.18 -69.41 34.07
CA MET A 1 32.10 -68.46 33.72
C MET A 1 31.19 -69.16 32.74
N ASP A 2 30.16 -69.77 33.27
CA ASP A 2 28.94 -70.23 32.59
C ASP A 2 27.90 -69.09 32.75
N PRO A 3 26.68 -69.08 32.16
CA PRO A 3 26.12 -69.76 30.97
C PRO A 3 25.47 -68.73 29.99
N GLY A 4 24.97 -69.13 28.81
CA GLY A 4 23.53 -69.37 28.61
C GLY A 4 22.96 -68.38 27.57
N ALA A 5 22.84 -68.74 26.30
CA ALA A 5 21.79 -69.56 25.70
C ALA A 5 20.38 -68.91 25.68
N THR A 6 19.84 -68.88 24.47
CA THR A 6 18.42 -69.11 24.10
C THR A 6 17.50 -67.91 23.77
N ILE A 7 16.99 -68.00 22.54
CA ILE A 7 15.91 -67.27 21.85
C ILE A 7 14.55 -67.50 22.57
N PRO A 8 13.59 -66.54 22.57
CA PRO A 8 12.40 -66.61 21.68
C PRO A 8 11.88 -65.23 21.20
N THR A 9 11.46 -65.03 19.95
CA THR A 9 10.07 -65.15 19.42
C THR A 9 8.91 -64.71 20.33
N PHE A 10 8.22 -63.62 19.96
CA PHE A 10 6.79 -63.34 20.25
C PHE A 10 6.37 -62.15 19.35
N ARG A 11 5.53 -62.22 18.31
CA ARG A 11 4.16 -62.75 18.09
C ARG A 11 3.06 -62.00 18.84
N GLY A 12 2.16 -61.40 18.05
CA GLY A 12 0.82 -60.97 18.49
C GLY A 12 0.82 -59.62 19.21
N ASP A 13 -0.24 -58.84 19.19
CA ASP A 13 -1.58 -59.02 18.63
C ASP A 13 -2.21 -57.60 18.64
N ARG A 14 -2.95 -57.24 17.60
CA ARG A 14 -4.41 -57.00 17.64
C ARG A 14 -4.92 -55.92 18.62
N THR A 15 -5.90 -55.20 18.09
CA THR A 15 -7.03 -54.54 18.77
C THR A 15 -6.72 -53.25 19.52
N SER A 16 -7.58 -52.23 19.56
CA SER A 16 -8.83 -51.86 18.89
C SER A 16 -9.29 -50.55 19.57
N LEU A 17 -10.25 -49.83 18.98
CA LEU A 17 -11.05 -48.74 19.56
C LEU A 17 -10.28 -47.41 19.65
N ALA A 18 -10.78 -46.25 19.26
CA ALA A 18 -12.09 -45.74 18.90
C ALA A 18 -11.81 -44.54 17.95
N GLY A 19 -12.66 -44.11 17.03
CA GLY A 19 -14.07 -43.84 17.22
C GLY A 19 -14.59 -43.08 16.00
N LEU A 20 -15.85 -43.38 15.69
CA LEU A 20 -16.83 -42.57 14.96
C LEU A 20 -16.31 -41.53 13.94
N LEU A 21 -16.30 -41.94 12.68
CA LEU A 21 -16.57 -41.04 11.55
C LEU A 21 -18.09 -40.87 11.42
N CYS A 22 -18.63 -39.82 12.03
CA CYS A 22 -19.98 -39.34 11.73
C CYS A 22 -19.90 -38.21 10.70
N LEU A 23 -20.43 -38.53 9.52
CA LEU A 23 -20.88 -37.65 8.45
C LEU A 23 -21.58 -36.38 8.96
N TRP A 24 -21.08 -35.21 8.54
CA TRP A 24 -21.87 -34.06 8.11
C TRP A 24 -21.12 -33.51 6.88
N GLY A 25 -21.64 -33.65 5.66
CA GLY A 25 -22.82 -32.93 5.22
C GLY A 25 -22.36 -31.91 4.19
N VAL A 26 -22.20 -32.38 2.95
CA VAL A 26 -21.93 -31.55 1.76
C VAL A 26 -23.11 -30.61 1.58
N LEU A 27 -22.94 -29.36 1.98
CA LEU A 27 -23.80 -28.23 1.63
C LEU A 27 -23.04 -26.94 1.89
N MET A 28 -22.16 -26.58 0.95
CA MET A 28 -21.78 -25.18 0.76
C MET A 28 -22.09 -24.82 -0.68
N THR A 29 -23.39 -24.56 -0.87
CA THR A 29 -23.88 -23.64 -1.88
C THR A 29 -22.99 -22.41 -1.97
N GLY A 30 -22.48 -22.15 -3.17
CA GLY A 30 -22.07 -20.85 -3.68
C GLY A 30 -21.46 -19.89 -2.66
N TRP A 31 -20.16 -20.04 -2.39
CA TRP A 31 -19.34 -18.86 -2.15
C TRP A 31 -19.30 -18.07 -3.46
N VAL A 32 -20.29 -17.19 -3.65
CA VAL A 32 -20.03 -15.95 -4.34
C VAL A 32 -19.10 -15.20 -3.40
N GLY A 33 -17.79 -15.47 -3.53
CA GLY A 33 -16.79 -14.51 -3.15
C GLY A 33 -17.16 -13.27 -3.92
N GLU A 34 -17.76 -12.30 -3.23
CA GLU A 34 -17.99 -10.98 -3.76
C GLU A 34 -16.60 -10.47 -4.14
N ALA A 35 -16.28 -10.65 -5.41
CA ALA A 35 -15.21 -9.95 -6.06
C ALA A 35 -15.56 -8.48 -5.85
N ARG A 36 -15.01 -7.89 -4.80
CA ARG A 36 -14.83 -6.44 -4.73
C ARG A 36 -14.30 -6.10 -6.10
N ALA A 37 -15.12 -5.43 -6.92
CA ALA A 37 -14.78 -5.08 -8.29
C ALA A 37 -13.41 -4.41 -8.22
N GLY A 38 -12.40 -5.23 -8.52
CA GLY A 38 -11.08 -5.06 -7.95
C GLY A 38 -10.47 -3.91 -8.67
N TRP A 39 -10.17 -2.86 -7.95
CA TRP A 39 -9.39 -1.77 -8.50
C TRP A 39 -7.97 -2.30 -8.74
N ASN A 40 -7.73 -2.92 -9.89
CA ASN A 40 -6.44 -3.46 -10.27
C ASN A 40 -5.69 -2.40 -11.08
N PRO A 41 -4.58 -1.83 -10.58
CA PRO A 41 -3.84 -0.79 -11.28
C PRO A 41 -3.29 -1.24 -12.63
N ALA A 42 -3.07 -2.56 -12.81
CA ALA A 42 -2.65 -3.13 -14.09
C ALA A 42 -3.72 -3.03 -15.19
N ASP A 43 -5.01 -2.98 -14.83
CA ASP A 43 -6.09 -2.89 -15.81
C ASP A 43 -6.14 -1.49 -16.45
N TRP A 44 -5.70 -0.45 -15.74
CA TRP A 44 -5.77 0.96 -16.16
C TRP A 44 -4.74 1.32 -17.23
N LEU A 45 -3.60 0.66 -17.23
CA LEU A 45 -2.50 0.91 -18.17
C LEU A 45 -2.57 0.04 -19.43
N GLY A 46 -3.74 -0.57 -19.67
CA GLY A 46 -4.08 -1.24 -20.93
C GLY A 46 -3.41 -2.59 -21.10
N GLY A 47 -3.25 -3.36 -20.01
CA GLY A 47 -2.68 -4.71 -20.07
C GLY A 47 -1.18 -4.78 -20.33
N ARG A 48 -0.52 -3.64 -20.60
CA ARG A 48 0.91 -3.51 -20.28
C ARG A 48 0.98 -3.34 -18.78
N LYS A 49 1.57 -4.33 -18.10
CA LYS A 49 2.09 -4.12 -16.76
C LYS A 49 3.01 -2.90 -16.91
N PRO A 50 2.69 -1.70 -16.39
CA PRO A 50 3.78 -0.77 -16.12
C PRO A 50 4.75 -1.59 -15.28
N THR A 51 6.04 -1.47 -15.52
CA THR A 51 7.01 -1.97 -14.55
C THR A 51 6.97 -1.03 -13.36
N LEU A 52 5.80 -0.93 -12.72
CA LEU A 52 5.58 -0.28 -11.44
C LEU A 52 6.61 -0.91 -10.52
N ASN A 53 7.62 -0.13 -10.17
CA ASN A 53 8.70 -0.61 -9.33
C ASN A 53 8.17 -0.70 -7.90
N VAL A 54 7.51 -1.82 -7.63
CA VAL A 54 6.77 -2.09 -6.40
C VAL A 54 7.39 -3.29 -5.71
N TYR A 55 7.74 -3.09 -4.45
CA TYR A 55 8.14 -4.12 -3.52
C TYR A 55 7.00 -4.45 -2.57
N ARG A 56 6.80 -5.75 -2.32
CA ARG A 56 5.85 -6.28 -1.32
C ARG A 56 6.58 -7.33 -0.50
N ALA A 57 6.60 -7.16 0.82
CA ALA A 57 7.18 -8.16 1.71
C ALA A 57 6.30 -9.41 1.81
N ALA A 58 4.98 -9.25 1.71
CA ALA A 58 3.98 -10.30 1.82
C ALA A 58 2.81 -10.05 0.85
N PRO A 59 2.04 -11.10 0.47
CA PRO A 59 0.85 -10.95 -0.38
C PRO A 59 -0.28 -10.18 0.32
N GLU A 60 -0.29 -10.20 1.65
CA GLU A 60 -1.28 -9.53 2.49
C GLU A 60 -0.58 -8.70 3.58
N LEU A 61 -1.22 -7.61 3.98
CA LEU A 61 -0.82 -6.79 5.12
C LEU A 61 -1.27 -7.48 6.41
N PRO A 62 -0.48 -7.37 7.49
CA PRO A 62 -0.83 -7.95 8.78
C PRO A 62 -2.22 -7.54 9.28
N ALA A 63 -2.94 -8.48 9.88
CA ALA A 63 -4.29 -8.22 10.39
C ALA A 63 -4.34 -7.15 11.50
N ASP A 64 -3.24 -6.99 12.25
CA ASP A 64 -3.09 -6.02 13.32
C ASP A 64 -2.80 -4.58 12.84
N LEU A 65 -2.58 -4.37 11.53
CA LEU A 65 -2.43 -3.03 10.95
C LEU A 65 -3.75 -2.26 11.00
N ARG A 66 -3.91 -1.32 11.93
CA ARG A 66 -5.12 -0.50 12.08
C ARG A 66 -4.89 0.95 11.69
N ARG A 67 -3.81 1.54 12.20
CA ARG A 67 -3.53 2.98 12.06
C ARG A 67 -2.20 3.20 11.36
N VAL A 68 -2.20 4.08 10.36
CA VAL A 68 -1.02 4.44 9.58
C VAL A 68 -0.75 5.93 9.73
N ALA A 69 0.40 6.25 10.32
CA ALA A 69 0.92 7.61 10.35
C ALA A 69 1.41 8.00 8.95
N VAL A 70 0.97 9.13 8.43
CA VAL A 70 1.43 9.63 7.11
C VAL A 70 2.30 10.84 7.35
N LEU A 71 3.56 10.74 6.94
CA LEU A 71 4.49 11.85 7.05
C LEU A 71 4.17 12.93 6.02
N PRO A 72 4.48 14.21 6.32
CA PRO A 72 4.25 15.30 5.38
C PRO A 72 5.07 15.09 4.11
N LEU A 73 4.54 15.61 3.00
CA LEU A 73 5.13 15.39 1.69
C LEU A 73 6.40 16.20 1.55
N HIS A 74 7.49 15.50 1.27
CA HIS A 74 8.74 16.13 0.87
C HIS A 74 8.97 15.89 -0.62
N GLY A 75 9.75 16.74 -1.26
CA GLY A 75 10.13 16.54 -2.66
C GLY A 75 11.55 16.97 -2.93
N PRO A 76 11.98 16.96 -4.19
CA PRO A 76 13.36 17.15 -4.55
C PRO A 76 13.66 18.65 -4.51
N GLY A 77 14.08 19.16 -3.35
CA GLY A 77 14.59 20.51 -3.20
C GLY A 77 13.67 21.63 -3.72
N SER A 78 14.28 22.73 -4.14
CA SER A 78 13.72 24.07 -4.41
C SER A 78 12.62 24.19 -5.48
N ASP A 79 12.24 23.10 -6.15
CA ASP A 79 11.45 23.15 -7.39
C ASP A 79 9.93 22.98 -7.17
N LEU A 80 9.52 22.55 -5.97
CA LEU A 80 8.11 22.51 -5.59
C LEU A 80 7.70 23.83 -4.92
N THR A 81 6.88 24.62 -5.60
CA THR A 81 6.26 25.78 -4.96
C THR A 81 5.36 25.33 -3.78
N PRO A 82 5.20 26.14 -2.72
CA PRO A 82 4.32 25.79 -1.60
C PRO A 82 2.89 25.45 -2.03
N GLU A 83 2.36 26.17 -3.01
CA GLU A 83 1.04 25.91 -3.60
C GLU A 83 0.97 24.54 -4.29
N THR A 84 2.00 24.20 -5.05
CA THR A 84 2.09 22.88 -5.69
C THR A 84 2.14 21.77 -4.66
N ARG A 85 2.96 21.92 -3.61
CA ARG A 85 3.05 20.94 -2.52
C ARG A 85 1.69 20.71 -1.87
N LEU A 86 0.96 21.79 -1.53
CA LEU A 86 -0.37 21.68 -0.94
C LEU A 86 -1.35 20.94 -1.86
N ASN A 87 -1.33 21.22 -3.16
CA ASN A 87 -2.16 20.50 -4.13
C ASN A 87 -1.83 19.01 -4.22
N LEU A 88 -0.54 18.65 -4.12
CA LEU A 88 -0.10 17.24 -4.11
C LEU A 88 -0.45 16.54 -2.79
N GLU A 89 -0.32 17.22 -1.65
CA GLU A 89 -0.72 16.72 -0.34
C GLU A 89 -2.25 16.50 -0.24
N GLU A 90 -3.05 17.39 -0.82
CA GLU A 90 -4.50 17.24 -0.91
C GLU A 90 -4.89 16.03 -1.78
N ALA A 91 -4.23 15.88 -2.94
CA ALA A 91 -4.42 14.74 -3.82
C ALA A 91 -4.07 13.42 -3.12
N LEU A 92 -2.93 13.39 -2.42
CA LEU A 92 -2.48 12.26 -1.63
C LEU A 92 -3.48 11.89 -0.53
N SER A 93 -3.88 12.88 0.27
CA SER A 93 -4.81 12.70 1.39
C SER A 93 -6.17 12.19 0.92
N THR A 94 -6.68 12.74 -0.18
CA THR A 94 -7.95 12.32 -0.79
C THR A 94 -7.93 10.84 -1.16
N GLU A 95 -6.86 10.39 -1.83
CA GLU A 95 -6.77 9.02 -2.32
C GLU A 95 -6.44 8.02 -1.19
N LEU A 96 -5.65 8.43 -0.17
CA LEU A 96 -5.43 7.62 1.03
C LEU A 96 -6.73 7.37 1.79
N LEU A 97 -7.52 8.41 2.05
CA LEU A 97 -8.84 8.27 2.69
C LEU A 97 -9.80 7.42 1.85
N ARG A 98 -9.73 7.54 0.52
CA ARG A 98 -10.57 6.76 -0.40
C ARG A 98 -10.19 5.27 -0.44
N SER A 99 -8.91 4.96 -0.28
CA SER A 99 -8.40 3.57 -0.32
C SER A 99 -8.85 2.72 0.87
N ARG A 100 -9.14 3.34 2.03
CA ARG A 100 -9.65 2.69 3.25
C ARG A 100 -8.84 1.46 3.71
N PHE A 101 -7.55 1.37 3.38
CA PHE A 101 -6.72 0.23 3.79
C PHE A 101 -6.38 0.27 5.29
N ALA A 102 -6.30 1.47 5.86
CA ALA A 102 -6.08 1.71 7.28
C ALA A 102 -6.70 3.05 7.70
N GLU A 103 -6.78 3.29 9.01
CA GLU A 103 -7.06 4.61 9.56
C GLU A 103 -5.84 5.51 9.34
N ILE A 104 -6.05 6.64 8.67
CA ILE A 104 -4.98 7.55 8.28
C ILE A 104 -4.79 8.61 9.37
N VAL A 105 -3.58 8.68 9.92
CA VAL A 105 -3.19 9.67 10.94
C VAL A 105 -2.17 10.63 10.29
N PRO A 106 -2.59 11.80 9.80
CA PRO A 106 -1.66 12.75 9.20
C PRO A 106 -0.72 13.33 10.27
N VAL A 107 0.57 13.40 9.97
CA VAL A 107 1.59 14.00 10.84
C VAL A 107 2.02 15.33 10.25
N SER A 108 1.94 16.40 11.03
CA SER A 108 2.36 17.75 10.59
C SER A 108 3.87 17.94 10.60
N ASP A 109 4.37 18.85 9.76
CA ASP A 109 5.78 19.31 9.76
C ASP A 109 6.25 19.69 11.18
N ARG A 110 5.37 20.33 11.96
CA ARG A 110 5.64 20.72 13.35
C ARG A 110 5.82 19.51 14.27
N GLN A 111 5.02 18.45 14.10
CA GLN A 111 5.16 17.21 14.87
C GLN A 111 6.45 16.49 14.49
N VAL A 112 6.75 16.38 13.20
CA VAL A 112 8.01 15.82 12.71
C VAL A 112 9.20 16.57 13.31
N ARG A 113 9.20 17.91 13.24
CA ARG A 113 10.25 18.75 13.83
C ARG A 113 10.41 18.55 15.33
N LYS A 114 9.31 18.41 16.08
CA LYS A 114 9.37 18.12 17.52
C LYS A 114 9.97 16.73 17.82
N LEU A 115 9.63 15.73 17.02
CA LEU A 115 10.06 14.34 17.25
C LEU A 115 11.51 14.08 16.83
N THR A 116 12.00 14.84 15.85
CA THR A 116 13.28 14.57 15.17
C THR A 116 14.32 15.69 15.31
N GLY A 117 13.90 16.89 15.71
CA GLY A 117 14.74 18.09 15.72
C GLY A 117 14.99 18.72 14.33
N ARG A 118 14.49 18.13 13.23
CA ARG A 118 14.64 18.63 11.85
C ARG A 118 13.30 18.79 11.15
N GLU A 119 13.20 19.77 10.26
CA GLU A 119 11.96 20.12 9.56
C GLU A 119 11.62 19.21 8.37
N THR A 120 12.60 18.48 7.82
CA THR A 120 12.42 17.68 6.60
C THR A 120 13.16 16.35 6.74
N TRP A 121 12.53 15.26 6.31
CA TRP A 121 13.15 13.93 6.21
C TRP A 121 12.87 13.35 4.83
N THR A 122 13.92 13.05 4.09
CA THR A 122 13.85 12.33 2.81
C THR A 122 13.89 10.82 3.06
N VAL A 123 13.44 10.02 2.08
CA VAL A 123 13.45 8.55 2.19
C VAL A 123 14.86 7.98 2.33
N HIS A 124 15.90 8.77 2.04
CA HIS A 124 17.31 8.39 2.12
C HIS A 124 17.99 8.77 3.44
N ASP A 125 17.36 9.59 4.28
CA ASP A 125 17.97 10.03 5.53
C ASP A 125 18.00 8.89 6.55
N VAL A 126 19.13 8.76 7.27
CA VAL A 126 19.22 7.87 8.43
C VAL A 126 18.28 8.41 9.49
N LEU A 127 17.15 7.72 9.68
CA LEU A 127 16.15 8.09 10.68
C LEU A 127 16.83 8.15 12.06
N PRO A 128 16.55 9.18 12.89
CA PRO A 128 17.12 9.28 14.22
C PRO A 128 16.81 8.02 15.03
N GLU A 129 17.74 7.62 15.86
CA GLU A 129 17.53 6.48 16.75
C GLU A 129 16.28 6.72 17.62
N GLY A 130 15.40 5.72 17.67
CA GLY A 130 14.12 5.80 18.38
C GLY A 130 13.06 6.70 17.74
N PHE A 131 13.26 7.22 16.53
CA PHE A 131 12.22 8.02 15.85
C PHE A 131 10.91 7.23 15.67
N LEU A 132 11.00 5.99 15.19
CA LEU A 132 9.81 5.14 14.98
C LEU A 132 9.06 4.91 16.29
N GLU A 133 9.77 4.66 17.39
CA GLU A 133 9.17 4.46 18.71
C GLU A 133 8.51 5.75 19.23
N LYS A 134 9.17 6.91 19.09
CA LYS A 134 8.57 8.21 19.45
C LYS A 134 7.34 8.52 18.60
N LEU A 135 7.37 8.19 17.30
CA LEU A 135 6.24 8.39 16.40
C LEU A 135 5.08 7.48 16.81
N ARG A 136 5.36 6.22 17.13
CA ARG A 136 4.38 5.25 17.66
C ARG A 136 3.75 5.76 18.95
N GLN A 137 4.54 6.28 19.89
CA GLN A 137 4.01 6.85 21.14
C GLN A 137 3.16 8.10 20.92
N ALA A 138 3.51 8.94 19.95
CA ALA A 138 2.80 10.19 19.69
C ALA A 138 1.52 10.02 18.84
N THR A 139 1.48 9.02 17.96
CA THR A 139 0.39 8.81 16.99
C THR A 139 -0.43 7.55 17.26
N GLU A 140 0.08 6.64 18.10
CA GLU A 140 -0.47 5.30 18.33
C GLU A 140 -0.70 4.53 17.02
N ALA A 141 0.10 4.82 16.00
CA ALA A 141 0.06 4.14 14.72
C ALA A 141 0.84 2.81 14.76
N ASP A 142 0.41 1.84 13.95
CA ASP A 142 1.09 0.56 13.81
C ASP A 142 2.18 0.63 12.74
N ALA A 143 1.96 1.44 11.70
CA ALA A 143 2.90 1.66 10.62
C ALA A 143 3.01 3.15 10.26
N VAL A 144 4.07 3.50 9.54
CA VAL A 144 4.29 4.82 8.96
C VAL A 144 4.41 4.72 7.44
N LEU A 145 3.74 5.63 6.74
CA LEU A 145 3.86 5.82 5.31
C LEU A 145 4.75 7.04 5.04
N PHE A 146 5.94 6.77 4.51
CA PHE A 146 6.82 7.78 3.93
C PHE A 146 6.36 8.07 2.51
N VAL A 147 6.23 9.35 2.16
CA VAL A 147 5.88 9.79 0.81
C VAL A 147 6.83 10.91 0.39
N GLU A 148 7.41 10.75 -0.78
CA GLU A 148 8.32 11.69 -1.40
C GLU A 148 7.93 11.90 -2.87
N VAL A 149 7.98 13.14 -3.32
CA VAL A 149 7.92 13.48 -4.75
C VAL A 149 9.32 13.37 -5.31
N THR A 150 9.56 12.49 -6.28
CA THR A 150 10.91 12.32 -6.87
C THR A 150 11.13 13.21 -8.10
N ALA A 151 10.06 13.64 -8.76
CA ALA A 151 10.09 14.59 -9.86
C ALA A 151 8.73 15.28 -10.00
N PHE A 152 8.73 16.57 -10.35
CA PHE A 152 7.49 17.27 -10.67
C PHE A 152 7.66 18.28 -11.80
N ARG A 153 6.79 18.20 -12.80
CA ARG A 153 6.68 19.16 -13.90
C ARG A 153 5.21 19.36 -14.24
N ALA A 154 4.69 20.57 -13.99
CA ALA A 154 3.28 20.90 -14.18
C ALA A 154 2.87 21.00 -15.66
N TYR A 155 3.77 21.45 -16.53
CA TYR A 155 3.46 21.76 -17.93
C TYR A 155 4.02 20.73 -18.92
N THR A 156 3.37 20.62 -20.07
CA THR A 156 3.55 19.53 -21.03
C THR A 156 4.99 19.38 -21.54
N PRO A 157 5.54 18.15 -21.57
CA PRO A 157 4.96 16.92 -20.99
C PRO A 157 5.00 16.98 -19.45
N ALA A 158 3.82 16.90 -18.84
CA ALA A 158 3.67 16.89 -17.39
C ALA A 158 4.23 15.58 -16.83
N VAL A 159 4.95 15.68 -15.72
CA VAL A 159 5.61 14.55 -15.06
C VAL A 159 5.38 14.62 -13.57
N VAL A 160 5.05 13.49 -12.98
CA VAL A 160 4.95 13.35 -11.51
C VAL A 160 5.61 12.03 -11.12
N GLY A 161 6.65 12.13 -10.29
CA GLY A 161 7.33 11.00 -9.70
C GLY A 161 6.97 10.87 -8.23
N TRP A 162 6.67 9.66 -7.80
CA TRP A 162 6.34 9.34 -6.42
C TRP A 162 7.23 8.23 -5.92
N ARG A 163 7.68 8.38 -4.68
CA ARG A 163 8.29 7.33 -3.89
C ARG A 163 7.52 7.17 -2.60
N MET A 164 7.03 5.98 -2.35
CA MET A 164 6.23 5.65 -1.18
C MET A 164 6.79 4.42 -0.48
N ARG A 165 6.82 4.43 0.85
CA ARG A 165 7.24 3.28 1.66
C ARG A 165 6.37 3.14 2.89
N LEU A 166 5.75 1.98 3.05
CA LEU A 166 5.03 1.58 4.24
C LEU A 166 5.96 0.75 5.13
N VAL A 167 6.21 1.25 6.34
CA VAL A 167 7.16 0.67 7.29
C VAL A 167 6.45 0.39 8.61
N ASP A 168 6.65 -0.81 9.15
CA ASP A 168 6.18 -1.16 10.50
C ASP A 168 6.92 -0.33 11.55
N LEU A 169 6.17 0.29 12.47
CA LEU A 169 6.76 1.07 13.56
C LEU A 169 7.36 0.20 14.66
N ARG A 170 6.97 -1.09 14.74
CA ARG A 170 7.45 -2.03 15.76
C ARG A 170 8.79 -2.65 15.37
N SER A 171 8.88 -3.20 14.16
CA SER A 171 10.08 -3.87 13.66
C SER A 171 10.99 -3.00 12.80
N GLY A 172 10.48 -1.89 12.25
CA GLY A 172 11.18 -1.12 11.22
C GLY A 172 11.22 -1.80 9.85
N CYS A 173 10.56 -2.95 9.68
CA CYS A 173 10.53 -3.65 8.40
C CYS A 173 9.64 -2.91 7.39
N THR A 174 10.10 -2.84 6.13
CA THR A 174 9.30 -2.29 5.03
C THR A 174 8.33 -3.37 4.54
N TRP A 175 7.02 -3.12 4.61
CA TRP A 175 5.99 -4.04 4.13
C TRP A 175 5.64 -3.82 2.66
N TRP A 176 5.64 -2.56 2.22
CA TRP A 176 5.36 -2.18 0.85
C TRP A 176 6.20 -0.97 0.48
N ALA A 177 6.70 -0.93 -0.74
CA ALA A 177 7.34 0.25 -1.30
C ALA A 177 6.98 0.37 -2.78
N ALA A 178 6.86 1.59 -3.27
CA ALA A 178 6.68 1.88 -4.67
C ALA A 178 7.49 3.10 -5.07
N ASP A 179 8.14 3.06 -6.22
CA ASP A 179 8.88 4.19 -6.80
C ASP A 179 8.58 4.28 -8.28
N GLU A 180 7.72 5.23 -8.68
CA GLU A 180 7.27 5.32 -10.07
C GLU A 180 7.29 6.76 -10.58
N LEU A 181 7.71 6.90 -11.83
CA LEU A 181 7.67 8.15 -12.58
C LEU A 181 6.56 8.09 -13.64
N PHE A 182 5.55 8.95 -13.51
CA PHE A 182 4.48 9.07 -14.49
C PHE A 182 4.76 10.23 -15.44
N ASP A 183 4.96 9.91 -16.72
CA ASP A 183 5.19 10.89 -17.77
C ASP A 183 4.02 10.92 -18.76
N THR A 184 3.39 12.08 -18.93
CA THR A 184 2.31 12.27 -19.92
C THR A 184 2.79 12.24 -21.37
N ALA A 185 4.09 12.24 -21.63
CA ALA A 185 4.64 11.88 -22.93
C ALA A 185 4.37 10.42 -23.31
N ASP A 186 4.18 9.53 -22.33
CA ASP A 186 3.75 8.15 -22.58
C ASP A 186 2.23 8.09 -22.83
N PRO A 187 1.78 7.62 -24.02
CA PRO A 187 0.36 7.41 -24.30
C PRO A 187 -0.38 6.50 -23.32
N SER A 188 0.33 5.59 -22.61
CA SER A 188 -0.26 4.71 -21.61
C SER A 188 -0.78 5.49 -20.40
N VAL A 189 -0.01 6.47 -19.92
CA VAL A 189 -0.37 7.36 -18.80
C VAL A 189 -1.55 8.24 -19.19
N VAL A 190 -1.55 8.79 -20.41
CA VAL A 190 -2.68 9.58 -20.93
C VAL A 190 -3.97 8.76 -20.97
N ARG A 191 -3.91 7.51 -21.45
CA ARG A 191 -5.09 6.61 -21.48
C ARG A 191 -5.59 6.26 -20.07
N ALA A 192 -4.68 5.98 -19.14
CA ALA A 192 -5.03 5.70 -17.74
C ALA A 192 -5.74 6.90 -17.11
N ALA A 193 -5.24 8.10 -17.36
CA ALA A 193 -5.81 9.33 -16.83
C ALA A 193 -7.21 9.63 -17.39
N GLN A 194 -7.40 9.50 -18.71
CA GLN A 194 -8.71 9.61 -19.35
C GLN A 194 -9.73 8.58 -18.84
N ARG A 195 -9.28 7.38 -18.50
CA ARG A 195 -10.16 6.40 -17.86
C ARG A 195 -10.49 6.86 -16.45
N PHE A 196 -9.51 7.37 -15.71
CA PHE A 196 -9.67 7.73 -14.28
C PHE A 196 -10.70 8.84 -14.14
N GLU A 197 -10.64 9.83 -15.02
CA GLU A 197 -11.66 10.86 -15.18
C GLU A 197 -13.05 10.29 -15.45
N ARG A 198 -13.19 9.30 -16.33
CA ARG A 198 -14.49 8.69 -16.62
C ARG A 198 -15.09 8.01 -15.39
N THR A 199 -14.27 7.33 -14.59
CA THR A 199 -14.74 6.64 -13.37
C THR A 199 -14.94 7.59 -12.18
N ALA A 200 -14.12 8.65 -12.08
CA ALA A 200 -14.27 9.69 -11.07
C ALA A 200 -15.44 10.64 -11.38
N GLY A 201 -15.59 11.04 -12.65
CA GLY A 201 -16.65 11.90 -13.18
C GLY A 201 -17.99 11.20 -13.33
N ALA A 202 -18.05 9.88 -13.55
CA ALA A 202 -19.31 9.14 -13.48
C ALA A 202 -19.97 9.19 -12.09
N ARG A 203 -19.21 9.51 -11.03
CA ARG A 203 -19.74 9.77 -9.67
C ARG A 203 -20.07 11.24 -9.42
N ALA A 204 -19.59 12.17 -10.24
CA ALA A 204 -19.81 13.61 -10.13
C ALA A 204 -20.42 14.11 -11.45
N GLY A 205 -21.75 14.05 -11.56
CA GLY A 205 -22.50 14.26 -12.81
C GLY A 205 -22.26 15.60 -13.52
N GLY A 206 -21.20 15.69 -14.30
CA GLY A 206 -20.88 16.82 -15.16
C GLY A 206 -19.89 16.42 -16.23
N GLY A 207 -20.36 16.33 -17.48
CA GLY A 207 -19.50 16.08 -18.64
C GLY A 207 -18.50 17.22 -18.80
N SER A 208 -17.21 16.91 -18.83
CA SER A 208 -16.18 17.89 -19.18
C SER A 208 -15.04 17.24 -19.97
N ASP A 209 -14.50 18.01 -20.93
CA ASP A 209 -13.41 17.70 -21.85
C ASP A 209 -12.21 17.02 -21.16
N GLY A 210 -12.16 15.69 -21.21
CA GLY A 210 -11.12 14.85 -20.57
C GLY A 210 -9.68 14.98 -21.11
N TRP A 211 -9.39 16.05 -21.85
CA TRP A 211 -8.04 16.42 -22.29
C TRP A 211 -7.59 17.77 -21.73
N ARG A 212 -8.54 18.67 -21.38
CA ARG A 212 -8.25 19.94 -20.70
C ARG A 212 -8.03 19.71 -19.20
N SER A 213 -8.71 18.72 -18.64
CA SER A 213 -8.65 18.40 -17.22
C SER A 213 -7.36 17.66 -16.83
N LEU A 214 -6.72 16.94 -17.78
CA LEU A 214 -5.35 16.40 -17.64
C LEU A 214 -4.25 17.46 -17.56
N ARG A 215 -4.55 18.72 -17.91
CA ARG A 215 -3.63 19.84 -17.69
C ARG A 215 -3.66 20.36 -16.25
N ALA A 216 -4.59 19.91 -15.41
CA ALA A 216 -4.63 20.28 -14.00
C ALA A 216 -3.69 19.34 -13.21
N PRO A 217 -2.58 19.85 -12.63
CA PRO A 217 -1.60 19.01 -11.94
C PRO A 217 -2.21 18.19 -10.79
N GLY A 218 -3.24 18.71 -10.13
CA GLY A 218 -3.96 18.01 -9.06
C GLY A 218 -4.69 16.74 -9.52
N MET A 219 -5.25 16.72 -10.73
CA MET A 219 -5.90 15.50 -11.22
C MET A 219 -4.89 14.41 -11.56
N LEU A 220 -3.80 14.79 -12.24
CA LEU A 220 -2.71 13.87 -12.54
C LEU A 220 -2.13 13.29 -11.23
N ALA A 221 -1.93 14.14 -10.22
CA ALA A 221 -1.50 13.71 -8.89
C ALA A 221 -2.49 12.70 -8.27
N ARG A 222 -3.79 12.97 -8.29
CA ARG A 222 -4.80 12.03 -7.79
C ARG A 222 -4.77 10.70 -8.52
N MET A 223 -4.72 10.71 -9.84
CA MET A 223 -4.67 9.49 -10.64
C MET A 223 -3.41 8.66 -10.35
N THR A 224 -2.25 9.31 -10.28
CA THR A 224 -0.96 8.64 -10.03
C THR A 224 -0.91 8.01 -8.64
N VAL A 225 -1.32 8.75 -7.59
CA VAL A 225 -1.43 8.22 -6.23
C VAL A 225 -2.41 7.04 -6.19
N ALA A 226 -3.58 7.18 -6.79
CA ALA A 226 -4.56 6.11 -6.90
C ALA A 226 -3.97 4.82 -7.51
N CYS A 227 -3.21 4.96 -8.60
CA CYS A 227 -2.56 3.81 -9.23
C CYS A 227 -1.56 3.12 -8.29
N LEU A 228 -0.78 3.90 -7.54
CA LEU A 228 0.18 3.36 -6.57
C LEU A 228 -0.52 2.67 -5.40
N LEU A 229 -1.52 3.30 -4.80
CA LEU A 229 -2.26 2.74 -3.66
C LEU A 229 -3.01 1.46 -4.03
N ALA A 230 -3.46 1.33 -5.27
CA ALA A 230 -4.07 0.10 -5.76
C ALA A 230 -3.06 -1.07 -5.84
N THR A 231 -1.74 -0.80 -5.72
CA THR A 231 -0.70 -1.83 -5.58
C THR A 231 -0.43 -2.22 -4.13
N LEU A 232 -1.14 -1.67 -3.15
CA LEU A 232 -1.03 -2.14 -1.77
C LEU A 232 -1.51 -3.61 -1.67
N PRO A 233 -0.87 -4.43 -0.83
CA PRO A 233 -1.38 -5.76 -0.54
C PRO A 233 -2.76 -5.68 0.12
N GLY A 234 -3.60 -6.69 -0.10
CA GLY A 234 -4.87 -6.82 0.61
C GLY A 234 -4.65 -7.00 2.11
N ARG A 235 -5.68 -6.83 2.94
CA ARG A 235 -5.56 -7.12 4.38
C ARG A 235 -5.82 -8.60 4.63
N GLU A 236 -5.00 -9.21 5.47
CA GLU A 236 -5.32 -10.49 6.07
C GLU A 236 -6.54 -10.30 6.99
N ILE A 237 -7.60 -11.06 6.73
CA ILE A 237 -8.79 -11.06 7.57
C ILE A 237 -8.52 -12.08 8.69
N SER A 238 -8.26 -11.59 9.90
CA SER A 238 -8.21 -12.44 11.11
C SER A 238 -9.50 -13.24 11.19
N ARG A 239 -9.40 -14.57 10.99
CA ARG A 239 -10.51 -15.51 11.22
C ARG A 239 -10.60 -15.91 12.68
#